data_AF-A0A382KA76-F1
#
_entry.id   AF-A0A382KA76-F1
#
_cell.length_a   1.000
_cell.length_b   1.000
_cell.length_c   1.000
_cell.angle_alpha   90.00
_cell.angle_beta   90.00
_cell.angle_gamma   90.00
#
_symmetry.space_group_name_H-M   'P 1'
#
loop_
_entity.id
_entity.type
_entity.pdbx_description
1 polymer ?
#
loop_
_entity_poly.entity_id
_entity_poly.type
_entity_poly.pdbx_seq_one_letter_code
_entity_poly.pdbx_strand_id
1 'polypeptide(L)'
;MSLLTVPNSGNTYYFRRKIPTDLVEHFGGLKEFRISLKCAIKSRSIRTTKILDQKVSGIFEDIRQGMKSLEIEDIKEILRIEIRKQILHAHHVDLGTNKWSDSGVEKSLDTTEKKDLNLRETLKNDLKSYLKQVDSKMEGILESM
;
A
#
# COMPACT_ATOMS: atom_id res chain seq x y z
N MET A 1 -5.92 -18.45 -6.91
CA MET A 1 -6.16 -17.00 -6.70
C MET A 1 -6.94 -16.46 -7.89
N SER A 2 -8.08 -15.79 -7.68
CA SER A 2 -8.89 -15.27 -8.79
C SER A 2 -9.27 -13.81 -8.54
N LEU A 3 -8.69 -12.92 -9.34
CA LEU A 3 -9.15 -11.54 -9.49
C LEU A 3 -10.50 -11.58 -10.21
N LEU A 4 -11.54 -10.99 -9.63
CA LEU A 4 -12.89 -10.97 -10.22
C LEU A 4 -13.28 -9.55 -10.62
N THR A 5 -13.92 -9.44 -11.79
CA THR A 5 -14.66 -8.26 -12.25
C THR A 5 -16.10 -8.69 -12.49
N VAL A 6 -17.08 -7.99 -11.93
CA VAL A 6 -18.50 -8.28 -12.19
C VAL A 6 -19.12 -7.13 -13.00
N PRO A 7 -20.10 -7.39 -13.89
CA PRO A 7 -20.63 -6.38 -14.81
C PRO A 7 -21.23 -5.13 -14.14
N ASN A 8 -21.74 -5.26 -12.90
CA ASN A 8 -22.44 -4.20 -12.19
C ASN A 8 -21.65 -3.59 -11.00
N SER A 9 -20.34 -3.80 -10.88
CA SER A 9 -19.56 -3.34 -9.71
C SER A 9 -18.93 -1.95 -9.82
N GLY A 10 -19.46 -1.06 -10.65
CA GLY A 10 -18.97 0.32 -10.72
C GLY A 10 -17.46 0.43 -11.05
N ASN A 11 -16.96 -0.41 -11.97
CA ASN A 11 -15.56 -0.47 -12.39
C ASN A 11 -14.53 -0.83 -11.32
N THR A 12 -14.87 -1.61 -10.29
CA THR A 12 -13.88 -2.08 -9.29
C THR A 12 -13.53 -3.56 -9.40
N TYR A 13 -12.26 -3.88 -9.18
CA TYR A 13 -11.77 -5.25 -9.01
C TYR A 13 -11.99 -5.76 -7.57
N TYR A 14 -12.18 -7.06 -7.42
CA TYR A 14 -12.34 -7.72 -6.12
C TYR A 14 -11.21 -8.70 -5.83
N PHE A 15 -10.77 -8.69 -4.58
CA PHE A 15 -9.98 -9.76 -3.98
C PHE A 15 -10.91 -10.84 -3.45
N ARG A 16 -10.69 -12.08 -3.86
CA ARG A 16 -11.43 -13.26 -3.39
C ARG A 16 -10.44 -14.28 -2.84
N ARG A 17 -10.71 -14.76 -1.63
CA ARG A 17 -9.92 -15.78 -0.97
C ARG A 17 -10.81 -16.91 -0.49
N LYS A 18 -10.39 -18.14 -0.80
CA LYS A 18 -10.99 -19.36 -0.23
C LYS A 18 -10.42 -19.60 1.15
N ILE A 19 -11.29 -20.02 2.05
CA ILE A 19 -10.92 -20.40 3.41
C ILE A 19 -10.36 -21.83 3.35
N PRO A 20 -9.18 -22.10 3.94
CA PRO A 20 -8.63 -23.44 4.08
C PRO A 20 -9.62 -24.37 4.78
N THR A 21 -9.72 -25.63 4.34
CA THR A 21 -10.73 -26.58 4.84
C THR A 21 -10.68 -26.79 6.35
N ASP A 22 -9.48 -26.74 6.92
CA ASP A 22 -9.18 -26.82 8.35
C ASP A 22 -9.75 -25.64 9.16
N LEU A 23 -9.90 -24.47 8.54
CA LEU A 23 -10.41 -23.25 9.20
C LEU A 23 -11.89 -23.00 8.93
N VAL A 24 -12.56 -23.83 8.11
CA VAL A 24 -13.97 -23.63 7.76
C VAL A 24 -14.88 -23.66 8.99
N GLU A 25 -14.65 -24.59 9.92
CA GLU A 25 -15.43 -24.69 11.15
C GLU A 25 -15.23 -23.47 12.06
N HIS A 26 -13.98 -22.99 12.19
CA HIS A 26 -13.64 -21.79 12.94
C HIS A 26 -14.40 -20.54 12.43
N PHE A 27 -14.65 -20.47 11.12
CA PHE A 27 -15.39 -19.37 10.50
C PHE A 27 -16.87 -19.70 10.25
N GLY A 28 -17.48 -20.58 11.05
CA GLY A 28 -18.92 -20.84 11.01
C GLY A 28 -19.41 -21.46 9.69
N GLY A 29 -18.57 -22.26 9.02
CA GLY A 29 -18.92 -22.94 7.77
C GLY A 29 -18.69 -22.10 6.50
N LEU A 30 -18.14 -20.89 6.63
CA LEU A 30 -17.81 -20.05 5.48
C LEU A 30 -16.68 -20.66 4.65
N LYS A 31 -16.88 -20.72 3.32
CA LYS A 31 -15.93 -21.32 2.37
C LYS A 31 -15.05 -20.30 1.65
N GLU A 32 -15.52 -19.07 1.54
CA GLU A 32 -14.79 -17.99 0.89
C GLU A 32 -15.29 -16.62 1.35
N PHE A 33 -14.45 -15.61 1.17
CA PHE A 33 -14.84 -14.22 1.33
C PHE A 33 -14.31 -13.36 0.17
N ARG A 34 -14.91 -12.19 0.01
CA ARG A 34 -14.57 -11.22 -1.03
C ARG A 34 -14.50 -9.81 -0.46
N ILE A 35 -13.63 -8.99 -1.02
CA ILE A 35 -13.47 -7.57 -0.67
C ILE A 35 -13.17 -6.76 -1.93
N SER A 36 -13.80 -5.59 -2.05
CA SER A 36 -13.52 -4.65 -3.15
C SER A 36 -12.15 -4.01 -2.94
N LEU A 37 -11.35 -3.97 -4.00
CA LEU A 37 -10.06 -3.26 -4.02
C LEU A 37 -10.21 -1.75 -4.19
N LYS A 38 -11.43 -1.26 -4.50
CA LYS A 38 -11.71 0.14 -4.87
C LYS A 38 -10.78 0.68 -5.96
N CYS A 39 -10.30 -0.21 -6.82
CA CYS A 39 -9.37 0.11 -7.90
C CYS A 39 -9.98 -0.32 -9.23
N ALA A 40 -9.90 0.55 -10.24
CA ALA A 40 -10.32 0.28 -11.62
C ALA A 40 -9.14 -0.10 -12.53
N ILE A 41 -7.90 0.01 -12.03
CA ILE A 41 -6.68 -0.26 -12.81
C ILE A 41 -6.25 -1.71 -12.58
N LYS A 42 -6.20 -2.50 -13.65
CA LYS A 42 -5.89 -3.94 -13.59
C LYS A 42 -4.52 -4.23 -12.99
N SER A 43 -3.47 -3.57 -13.46
CA SER A 43 -2.08 -3.80 -13.02
C SER A 43 -1.91 -3.53 -11.52
N ARG A 44 -2.45 -2.42 -11.02
CA ARG A 44 -2.46 -2.08 -9.59
C ARG A 44 -3.25 -3.11 -8.78
N SER A 45 -4.43 -3.49 -9.26
CA SER A 45 -5.29 -4.48 -8.60
C SER A 45 -4.60 -5.84 -8.45
N ILE A 46 -3.83 -6.28 -9.46
CA ILE A 46 -3.04 -7.51 -9.38
C ILE A 46 -1.96 -7.41 -8.28
N ARG A 47 -1.24 -6.28 -8.22
CA ARG A 47 -0.22 -6.05 -7.18
C ARG A 47 -0.84 -6.05 -5.78
N THR A 48 -1.92 -5.31 -5.58
CA THR A 48 -2.65 -5.26 -4.30
C THR A 48 -3.14 -6.65 -3.90
N THR A 49 -3.68 -7.41 -4.85
CA THR A 49 -4.15 -8.79 -4.62
C THR A 49 -3.05 -9.70 -4.09
N LYS A 50 -1.83 -9.63 -4.64
CA LYS A 50 -0.68 -10.41 -4.14
C LYS A 50 -0.33 -10.07 -2.69
N ILE A 51 -0.34 -8.78 -2.35
CA ILE A 51 -0.03 -8.31 -0.98
C ILE A 51 -1.09 -8.80 0.00
N LEU A 52 -2.38 -8.66 -0.35
CA LEU A 52 -3.47 -9.13 0.50
C LEU A 52 -3.43 -10.65 0.70
N ASP A 53 -3.05 -11.42 -0.32
CA ASP A 53 -2.96 -12.88 -0.22
C ASP A 53 -1.87 -13.35 0.73
N GLN A 54 -0.70 -12.71 0.70
CA GLN A 54 0.37 -12.97 1.67
C GLN A 54 -0.09 -12.65 3.09
N LYS A 55 -0.78 -11.50 3.27
CA LYS A 55 -1.27 -11.07 4.57
C LYS A 55 -2.33 -12.01 5.14
N VAL A 56 -3.29 -12.44 4.33
CA VAL A 56 -4.30 -13.43 4.75
C VAL A 56 -3.67 -14.78 5.04
N SER A 57 -2.68 -15.21 4.26
CA SER A 57 -1.97 -16.46 4.54
C SER A 57 -1.28 -16.42 5.89
N GLY A 58 -0.60 -15.31 6.23
CA GLY A 58 -0.02 -15.12 7.57
C GLY A 58 -1.07 -15.14 8.69
N ILE A 59 -2.22 -14.48 8.49
CA ILE A 59 -3.32 -14.52 9.46
C ILE A 59 -3.83 -15.94 9.68
N PHE A 60 -3.97 -16.74 8.62
CA PHE A 60 -4.39 -18.13 8.76
C PHE A 60 -3.38 -18.98 9.55
N GLU A 61 -2.08 -18.76 9.35
CA GLU A 61 -1.07 -19.42 10.19
C GLU A 61 -1.12 -18.96 11.65
N ASP A 62 -1.28 -17.66 11.90
CA ASP A 62 -1.42 -17.13 13.27
C ASP A 62 -2.63 -17.75 14.00
N ILE A 63 -3.74 -17.96 13.28
CA ILE A 63 -4.94 -18.62 13.82
C ILE A 63 -4.65 -20.09 14.12
N ARG A 64 -3.97 -20.81 13.23
CA ARG A 64 -3.59 -22.22 13.48
C ARG A 64 -2.67 -22.39 14.68
N GLN A 65 -1.80 -21.43 14.91
CA GLN A 65 -0.90 -21.41 16.07
C GLN A 65 -1.62 -20.96 17.36
N GLY A 66 -2.91 -20.59 17.29
CA GLY A 66 -3.68 -20.07 18.41
C GLY A 66 -3.25 -18.68 18.87
N MET A 67 -2.42 -17.97 18.09
CA MET A 67 -1.92 -16.63 18.44
C MET A 67 -2.98 -15.55 18.27
N LYS A 68 -4.00 -15.79 17.44
CA LYS A 68 -5.09 -14.87 17.16
C LYS A 68 -6.41 -15.62 17.03
N SER A 69 -7.46 -15.11 17.67
CA SER A 69 -8.85 -15.45 17.37
C SER A 69 -9.46 -14.24 16.70
N LEU A 70 -9.75 -14.35 15.40
CA LEU A 70 -10.32 -13.28 14.58
C LEU A 70 -11.52 -13.83 13.81
N GLU A 71 -12.57 -13.05 13.68
CA GLU A 71 -13.68 -13.36 12.79
C GLU A 71 -13.37 -12.93 11.35
N ILE A 72 -14.17 -13.41 10.39
CA ILE A 72 -14.03 -13.00 8.98
C ILE A 72 -14.19 -11.49 8.80
N GLU A 73 -15.04 -10.84 9.61
CA GLU A 73 -15.22 -9.39 9.48
C GLU A 73 -14.00 -8.61 9.98
N ASP A 74 -13.31 -9.10 11.02
CA ASP A 74 -12.04 -8.52 11.48
C ASP A 74 -10.96 -8.64 10.40
N ILE A 75 -10.86 -9.82 9.78
CA ILE A 75 -9.94 -10.04 8.66
C ILE A 75 -10.25 -9.07 7.53
N LYS A 76 -11.52 -8.88 7.17
CA LYS A 76 -11.89 -7.90 6.15
C LYS A 76 -11.52 -6.48 6.56
N GLU A 77 -11.70 -6.08 7.81
CA GLU A 77 -11.33 -4.73 8.26
C GLU A 77 -9.82 -4.50 8.18
N ILE A 78 -9.00 -5.48 8.57
CA ILE A 78 -7.54 -5.46 8.38
C ILE A 78 -7.19 -5.26 6.90
N LEU A 79 -7.87 -5.98 6.00
CA LEU A 79 -7.63 -5.85 4.55
C LEU A 79 -8.15 -4.51 4.01
N ARG A 80 -9.27 -3.97 4.51
CA ARG A 80 -9.78 -2.64 4.14
C ARG A 80 -8.77 -1.55 4.53
N ILE A 81 -8.15 -1.65 5.71
CA ILE A 81 -7.09 -0.73 6.15
C ILE A 81 -5.90 -0.82 5.19
N GLU A 82 -5.46 -2.02 4.83
CA GLU A 82 -4.36 -2.22 3.88
C GLU A 82 -4.67 -1.62 2.49
N ILE A 83 -5.89 -1.83 1.97
CA ILE A 83 -6.34 -1.25 0.71
C ILE A 83 -6.35 0.28 0.79
N ARG A 84 -6.87 0.86 1.87
CA ARG A 84 -6.86 2.32 2.10
C ARG A 84 -5.44 2.87 2.11
N LYS A 85 -4.49 2.19 2.77
CA LYS A 85 -3.06 2.57 2.78
C LYS A 85 -2.48 2.62 1.37
N GLN A 86 -2.76 1.60 0.55
CA GLN A 86 -2.26 1.56 -0.83
C GLN A 86 -2.86 2.62 -1.73
N ILE A 87 -4.15 2.93 -1.57
CA ILE A 87 -4.81 4.03 -2.29
C ILE A 87 -4.16 5.36 -1.93
N LEU A 88 -3.97 5.63 -0.63
CA LEU A 88 -3.40 6.89 -0.16
C LEU A 88 -1.93 7.06 -0.59
N HIS A 89 -1.11 6.01 -0.48
CA HIS A 89 0.25 6.00 -1.01
C HIS A 89 0.27 6.29 -2.52
N ALA A 90 -0.65 5.70 -3.29
CA ALA A 90 -0.75 5.96 -4.73
C ALA A 90 -1.15 7.40 -5.09
N HIS A 91 -1.81 8.11 -4.18
CA HIS A 91 -2.14 9.53 -4.29
C HIS A 91 -1.06 10.46 -3.71
N HIS A 92 0.13 9.94 -3.35
CA HIS A 92 1.18 10.66 -2.61
C HIS A 92 0.70 11.26 -1.28
N VAL A 93 -0.36 10.69 -0.69
CA VAL A 93 -0.83 11.06 0.65
C VAL A 93 -0.11 10.15 1.63
N ASP A 94 0.91 10.70 2.30
CA ASP A 94 1.69 9.98 3.29
C ASP A 94 0.83 9.75 4.54
N LEU A 95 0.67 8.48 4.93
CA LEU A 95 -0.05 8.05 6.14
C LEU A 95 0.90 7.90 7.34
N GLY A 96 2.10 8.48 7.25
CA GLY A 96 3.03 8.58 8.36
C GLY A 96 2.40 9.31 9.55
N THR A 97 2.62 8.73 10.74
CA THR A 97 2.26 9.22 12.08
C THR A 97 1.96 10.69 12.12
N ASN A 98 0.76 11.07 12.61
CA ASN A 98 0.27 12.44 12.78
C ASN A 98 1.38 13.50 12.60
N LYS A 99 1.48 14.08 11.40
CA LYS A 99 2.46 15.12 11.05
C LYS A 99 2.40 16.37 11.93
N TRP A 100 1.37 16.49 12.77
CA TRP A 100 1.17 17.55 13.76
C TRP A 100 1.35 17.06 15.21
N SER A 101 1.73 15.80 15.43
CA SER A 101 2.27 15.37 16.72
C SER A 101 3.70 15.86 16.83
N ASP A 102 4.14 16.25 18.03
CA ASP A 102 5.47 16.82 18.24
C ASP A 102 6.59 15.96 17.64
N SER A 103 6.48 14.62 17.77
CA SER A 103 7.42 13.67 17.17
C SER A 103 7.35 13.55 15.64
N GLY A 104 6.18 13.84 15.04
CA GLY A 104 6.00 13.86 13.58
C GLY A 104 6.52 15.15 12.94
N VAL A 105 6.36 16.28 13.63
CA VAL A 105 6.93 17.58 13.24
C VAL A 105 8.46 17.52 13.30
N GLU A 106 9.02 16.99 14.39
CA GLU A 106 10.47 16.85 14.58
C GLU A 106 11.11 15.98 13.48
N LYS A 107 10.52 14.82 13.15
CA LYS A 107 11.02 13.96 12.06
C LYS A 107 10.90 14.62 10.68
N SER A 108 9.85 15.41 10.45
CA SER A 108 9.67 16.14 9.20
C SER A 108 10.70 17.28 9.06
N LEU A 109 11.02 17.96 10.16
CA LEU A 109 12.08 18.97 10.22
C LEU A 109 13.45 18.33 9.99
N ASP A 110 13.79 17.25 10.70
CA ASP A 110 15.08 16.55 10.57
C ASP A 110 15.29 16.01 9.14
N THR A 111 14.25 15.45 8.52
CA THR A 111 14.35 14.98 7.12
C THR A 111 14.50 16.13 6.12
N THR A 112 13.88 17.28 6.37
CA THR A 112 14.02 18.47 5.52
C THR A 112 15.40 19.10 5.69
N GLU A 113 15.88 19.21 6.92
CA GLU A 113 17.20 19.72 7.26
C GLU A 113 18.30 18.84 6.66
N LYS A 114 18.20 17.52 6.78
CA LYS A 114 19.13 16.58 6.11
C LYS A 114 19.14 16.73 4.60
N LYS A 115 17.98 16.96 3.97
CA LYS A 115 17.89 17.21 2.52
C LYS A 115 18.54 18.54 2.15
N ASP A 116 18.35 19.60 2.94
CA ASP A 116 18.98 20.91 2.69
C ASP A 116 20.50 20.84 2.86
N LEU A 117 21.00 20.19 3.92
CA LEU A 117 22.43 19.99 4.15
C LEU A 117 23.08 19.21 3.01
N ASN A 118 22.49 18.08 2.62
CA ASN A 118 23.00 17.27 1.50
C ASN A 118 23.00 18.05 0.18
N LEU A 119 21.98 18.88 -0.07
CA LEU A 119 21.93 19.73 -1.26
C LEU A 119 23.03 20.79 -1.21
N ARG A 120 23.21 21.46 -0.09
CA ARG A 120 24.29 22.47 0.10
C ARG A 120 25.67 21.85 -0.09
N GLU A 121 25.93 20.67 0.46
CA GLU A 121 27.19 19.96 0.25
C GLU A 121 27.39 19.57 -1.21
N THR A 122 26.35 19.06 -1.87
CA THR A 122 26.41 18.70 -3.29
C THR A 122 26.68 19.92 -4.16
N LEU A 123 26.01 21.05 -3.91
CA LEU A 123 26.24 22.30 -4.62
C LEU A 123 27.65 22.86 -4.36
N LYS A 124 28.16 22.72 -3.14
CA LYS A 124 29.51 23.17 -2.76
C LYS A 124 30.59 22.34 -3.45
N ASN A 125 30.40 21.02 -3.54
CA ASN A 125 31.40 20.09 -4.05
C ASN A 125 31.32 19.88 -5.57
N ASP A 126 30.12 19.90 -6.16
CA ASP A 126 29.91 19.57 -7.58
C ASP A 126 28.68 20.29 -8.20
N LEU A 127 28.73 21.63 -8.20
CA LEU A 127 27.70 22.48 -8.82
C LEU A 127 27.45 22.15 -10.29
N LYS A 128 28.51 21.90 -11.06
CA LYS A 128 28.42 21.72 -12.52
C LYS A 128 27.71 20.42 -12.90
N SER A 129 27.94 19.34 -12.15
CA SER A 129 27.20 18.09 -12.33
C SER A 129 25.74 18.24 -11.92
N TYR A 130 25.47 18.93 -10.82
CA TYR A 130 24.10 19.17 -10.37
C TYR A 130 23.29 19.97 -11.40
N LEU A 131 23.86 21.04 -11.96
CA LEU A 131 23.21 21.82 -13.03
C LEU A 131 22.87 20.97 -14.25
N LYS A 132 23.80 20.10 -14.71
CA LYS A 132 23.52 19.16 -15.80
C LYS A 132 22.37 18.19 -15.51
N GLN A 133 22.23 17.75 -14.25
CA GLN A 133 21.12 16.89 -13.83
C GLN A 133 19.79 17.64 -13.81
N VAL A 134 19.81 18.93 -13.50
CA VAL A 134 18.62 19.79 -13.56
C VAL A 134 18.20 20.00 -15.02
N ASP A 135 19.16 20.34 -15.89
CA ASP A 135 18.91 20.52 -17.32
C ASP A 135 18.33 19.26 -17.97
N SER A 136 18.91 18.08 -17.69
CA SER A 136 18.41 16.82 -18.25
C SER A 136 17.01 16.43 -17.75
N LYS A 137 16.67 16.77 -16.50
CA LYS A 137 15.31 16.61 -16.00
C LYS A 137 14.33 17.54 -16.68
N MET A 138 14.75 18.78 -16.95
CA MET A 138 13.91 19.76 -17.63
C MET A 138 13.64 19.34 -19.08
N GLU A 139 14.68 18.85 -19.77
CA GLU A 139 14.57 18.29 -21.12
C GLU A 139 13.64 17.07 -21.14
N GLY A 140 13.77 16.13 -20.20
CA GLY A 140 12.87 14.98 -20.10
C GLY A 140 11.40 15.33 -19.82
N ILE A 141 11.13 16.43 -19.10
CA ILE A 141 9.76 16.95 -18.92
C ILE A 141 9.24 17.49 -20.25
N LEU A 142 10.04 18.28 -20.97
CA LEU A 142 9.66 18.87 -22.25
C LEU A 142 9.41 17.80 -23.33
N GLU A 143 10.18 16.73 -23.34
CA GLU A 143 9.98 15.57 -24.23
C GLU A 143 8.73 14.74 -23.87
N SER A 144 8.27 14.83 -22.63
CA SER A 144 7.09 14.09 -22.13
C SER A 144 5.77 14.86 -22.32
N MET A 145 5.80 16.06 -22.92
CA MET A 145 4.62 16.89 -23.24
C MET A 145 4.12 16.64 -24.66
#